data_AF-A0A2K6WGK2-F1
#
_entry.id   AF-A0A2K6WGK2-F1
#
_cell.length_a   1.000
_cell.length_b   1.000
_cell.length_c   1.000
_cell.angle_alpha   90.00
_cell.angle_beta   90.00
_cell.angle_gamma   90.00
#
_symmetry.space_group_name_H-M   'P 1'
#
loop_
_entity.id
_entity.type
_entity.pdbx_description
1 polymer ?
#
loop_
_entity_poly.entity_id
_entity_poly.type
_entity_poly.pdbx_seq_one_letter_code
_entity_poly.pdbx_strand_id
1 'polypeptide(L)'
;MGHRILYQVLRFHSSMALNSKCSHVWDIFASVALIRPPIIAPPMLDIEKRYYDLMLQRELENSLLCDFELRQLRDERLLKERERLKMDGEANLQEEIGILASVDEENWRKEADRIRKELAIGDLTKFSKADDRSLEKKIDEFLVLIVCQKFGRKDGYHSPWHLPQLRNLPNESLKQTSERCLKELFSVEMCGKGISNAPFSVYFYNYPAQLRQRLKTSSRGAAIFFFKAFYMKRVPLIVNGDEIADYKWVSAKEFGASVRHTISYLRALSTLFPSSLLRKNSFECGKRTESQKTRLKTNIKMQSS
;
A
#
# COMPACT_ATOMS: atom_id res chain seq x y z
N MET A 1 20.16 51.04 -13.19
CA MET A 1 19.68 50.92 -11.79
C MET A 1 20.14 49.58 -11.25
N GLY A 2 21.10 49.56 -10.33
CA GLY A 2 21.71 48.32 -9.83
C GLY A 2 20.83 47.69 -8.75
N HIS A 3 20.21 46.55 -9.04
CA HIS A 3 19.51 45.74 -8.04
C HIS A 3 20.54 44.98 -7.19
N ARG A 4 20.87 45.55 -6.02
CA ARG A 4 21.53 44.81 -4.93
C ARG A 4 20.49 43.89 -4.28
N ILE A 5 20.45 42.64 -4.71
CA ILE A 5 19.65 41.59 -4.06
C ILE A 5 20.36 41.22 -2.75
N LEU A 6 19.88 41.81 -1.66
CA LEU A 6 20.23 41.45 -0.29
C LEU A 6 19.68 40.06 0.02
N TYR A 7 20.50 39.02 -0.13
CA TYR A 7 20.23 37.70 0.46
C TYR A 7 20.45 37.79 1.97
N GLN A 8 19.43 38.27 2.71
CA GLN A 8 19.32 38.01 4.13
C GLN A 8 19.02 36.52 4.32
N VAL A 9 20.08 35.72 4.36
CA VAL A 9 20.00 34.34 4.85
C VAL A 9 19.66 34.44 6.34
N LEU A 10 18.42 34.12 6.69
CA LEU A 10 17.99 33.93 8.07
C LEU A 10 18.90 32.86 8.70
N ARG A 11 19.92 33.31 9.45
CA ARG A 11 20.60 32.47 10.43
C ARG A 11 19.56 32.15 11.48
N PHE A 12 19.07 30.91 11.48
CA PHE A 12 18.39 30.35 12.63
C PHE A 12 19.33 30.48 13.82
N HIS A 13 19.10 31.49 14.65
CA HIS A 13 19.67 31.54 15.97
C HIS A 13 19.17 30.29 16.69
N SER A 14 20.05 29.32 16.93
CA SER A 14 19.88 28.36 18.00
C SER A 14 19.63 29.17 19.26
N SER A 15 18.36 29.34 19.64
CA SER A 15 18.02 29.84 20.95
C SER A 15 18.65 28.88 21.95
N MET A 16 19.68 29.33 22.66
CA MET A 16 20.12 28.65 23.86
C MET A 16 18.91 28.65 24.79
N ALA A 17 18.21 27.52 24.83
CA ALA A 17 17.07 27.32 25.70
C ALA A 17 17.55 27.53 27.12
N LEU A 18 16.96 28.54 27.76
CA LEU A 18 17.20 28.93 29.14
C LEU A 18 17.12 27.72 30.05
N ASN A 19 18.08 27.70 30.98
CA ASN A 19 18.35 26.70 32.01
C ASN A 19 17.12 26.49 32.91
N SER A 20 16.10 25.79 32.43
CA SER A 20 14.99 25.35 33.26
C SER A 20 15.41 24.06 33.97
N LYS A 21 15.40 24.08 35.31
CA LYS A 21 15.74 22.96 36.20
C LYS A 21 14.70 21.81 36.15
N CYS A 22 14.20 21.48 34.97
CA CYS A 22 13.41 20.28 34.74
C CYS A 22 14.28 19.30 33.93
N SER A 23 15.35 18.80 34.55
CA SER A 23 16.29 17.86 33.95
C SER A 23 15.68 16.45 33.84
N HIS A 24 14.54 16.33 33.17
CA HIS A 24 14.04 15.04 32.76
C HIS A 24 14.83 14.59 31.53
N VAL A 25 15.88 13.80 31.77
CA VAL A 25 16.64 13.17 30.70
C VAL A 25 15.72 12.18 29.98
N TRP A 26 15.64 12.28 28.67
CA TRP A 26 14.92 11.33 27.81
C TRP A 26 15.93 10.57 26.98
N ASP A 27 15.76 9.26 26.87
CA ASP A 27 16.56 8.48 25.95
C ASP A 27 16.01 8.68 24.54
N ILE A 28 16.85 9.14 23.63
CA ILE A 28 16.46 9.41 22.25
C ILE A 28 16.64 8.14 21.42
N PHE A 29 15.59 7.76 20.69
CA PHE A 29 15.59 6.66 19.75
C PHE A 29 15.14 7.14 18.37
N ALA A 30 15.76 6.61 17.32
CA ALA A 30 15.27 6.74 15.96
C ALA A 30 14.65 5.41 15.52
N SER A 31 13.44 5.47 14.99
CA SER A 31 12.72 4.35 14.43
C SER A 31 12.47 4.58 12.94
N VAL A 32 12.56 3.51 12.16
CA VAL A 32 12.40 3.57 10.70
C VAL A 32 11.24 2.69 10.29
N ALA A 33 10.22 3.32 9.70
CA ALA A 33 9.17 2.62 8.99
C ALA A 33 9.67 2.27 7.59
N LEU A 34 10.15 1.03 7.43
CA LEU A 34 10.50 0.50 6.12
C LEU A 34 9.23 0.10 5.38
N ILE A 35 9.02 0.73 4.24
CA ILE A 35 7.80 0.69 3.45
C ILE A 35 8.08 0.01 2.13
N ARG A 36 7.31 -1.01 1.80
CA ARG A 36 7.27 -1.58 0.46
C ARG A 36 6.07 -0.98 -0.31
N PRO A 37 6.28 -0.18 -1.36
CA PRO A 37 5.18 0.34 -2.19
C PRO A 37 4.47 -0.80 -2.94
N PRO A 38 3.21 -0.62 -3.35
CA PRO A 38 2.53 -1.62 -4.17
C PRO A 38 3.28 -1.80 -5.51
N ILE A 39 3.41 -3.05 -5.95
CA ILE A 39 4.09 -3.41 -7.21
C ILE A 39 3.13 -3.30 -8.39
N ILE A 40 1.88 -3.64 -8.16
CA ILE A 40 0.79 -3.50 -9.13
C ILE A 40 -0.18 -2.42 -8.67
N ALA A 41 -1.00 -1.91 -9.59
CA ALA A 41 -2.04 -0.95 -9.24
C ALA A 41 -3.00 -1.57 -8.20
N PRO A 42 -3.30 -0.87 -7.09
CA PRO A 42 -4.35 -1.29 -6.18
C PRO A 42 -5.70 -1.40 -6.89
N PRO A 43 -6.63 -2.24 -6.40
CA PRO A 43 -7.98 -2.30 -6.96
C PRO A 43 -8.68 -0.95 -6.82
N MET A 44 -9.39 -0.55 -7.87
CA MET A 44 -10.14 0.70 -7.91
C MET A 44 -11.19 0.76 -6.78
N LEU A 45 -11.29 1.91 -6.13
CA LEU A 45 -12.39 2.25 -5.23
C LEU A 45 -13.70 2.36 -6.02
N ASP A 46 -14.85 2.23 -5.34
CA ASP A 46 -16.18 2.33 -5.97
C ASP A 46 -16.37 3.63 -6.77
N ILE A 47 -15.87 4.76 -6.26
CA ILE A 47 -15.91 6.04 -6.97
C ILE A 47 -14.98 6.08 -8.18
N GLU A 48 -13.79 5.48 -8.07
CA GLU A 48 -12.82 5.39 -9.17
C GLU A 48 -13.37 4.51 -10.29
N LYS A 49 -14.05 3.42 -9.93
CA LYS A 49 -14.73 2.55 -10.88
C LYS A 49 -15.85 3.29 -11.61
N ARG A 50 -16.72 4.02 -10.90
CA ARG A 50 -17.76 4.84 -11.55
C ARG A 50 -17.19 5.87 -12.52
N TYR A 51 -16.08 6.49 -12.13
CA TYR A 51 -15.39 7.46 -13.00
C TYR A 51 -14.75 6.78 -14.21
N TYR A 52 -14.12 5.62 -14.02
CA TYR A 52 -13.56 4.81 -15.08
C TYR A 52 -14.64 4.39 -16.10
N ASP A 53 -15.79 3.90 -15.62
CA ASP A 53 -16.91 3.49 -16.47
C ASP A 53 -17.46 4.68 -17.27
N LEU A 54 -17.61 5.85 -16.63
CA LEU A 54 -18.03 7.09 -17.30
C LEU A 54 -17.01 7.53 -18.36
N MET A 55 -15.71 7.45 -18.07
CA MET A 55 -14.68 7.81 -19.03
C MET A 55 -14.68 6.87 -20.23
N LEU A 56 -14.82 5.57 -19.99
CA LEU A 56 -14.90 4.56 -21.04
C LEU A 56 -16.13 4.74 -21.94
N GLN A 57 -17.28 5.10 -21.36
CA GLN A 57 -18.48 5.46 -22.13
C GLN A 57 -18.23 6.65 -23.03
N ARG A 58 -17.61 7.71 -22.49
CA ARG A 58 -17.27 8.91 -23.26
C ARG A 58 -16.27 8.58 -24.38
N GLU A 59 -15.28 7.73 -24.12
CA GLU A 59 -14.33 7.29 -25.15
C GLU A 59 -15.05 6.52 -26.26
N LEU A 60 -15.99 5.64 -25.91
CA LEU A 60 -16.79 4.88 -26.88
C LEU A 60 -17.70 5.78 -27.73
N GLU A 61 -18.34 6.79 -27.13
CA GLU A 61 -19.18 7.76 -27.83
C GLU A 61 -18.40 8.60 -28.85
N ASN A 62 -17.14 8.93 -28.53
CA ASN A 62 -16.26 9.69 -29.42
C ASN A 62 -15.41 8.79 -30.33
N SER A 63 -15.52 7.47 -30.20
CA SER A 63 -14.73 6.52 -30.96
C SER A 63 -15.26 6.38 -32.39
N LEU A 64 -14.35 6.14 -33.32
CA LEU A 64 -14.67 5.73 -34.68
C LEU A 64 -14.52 4.22 -34.80
N LEU A 65 -15.27 3.61 -35.72
CA LEU A 65 -15.14 2.19 -36.00
C LEU A 65 -13.75 1.89 -36.56
N CYS A 66 -13.06 0.93 -35.96
CA CYS A 66 -11.78 0.43 -36.43
C CYS A 66 -11.98 -0.45 -37.69
N ASP A 67 -10.92 -0.66 -38.48
CA ASP A 67 -10.95 -1.49 -39.69
C ASP A 67 -11.46 -2.91 -39.43
N PHE A 68 -11.18 -3.48 -38.25
CA PHE A 68 -11.70 -4.77 -37.82
C PHE A 68 -13.23 -4.76 -37.65
N GLU A 69 -13.77 -3.76 -36.97
CA GLU A 69 -15.21 -3.57 -36.78
C GLU A 69 -15.92 -3.34 -38.13
N LEU A 70 -15.30 -2.54 -39.01
CA LEU A 70 -15.79 -2.31 -40.37
C LEU A 70 -15.77 -3.59 -41.23
N ARG A 71 -14.79 -4.48 -41.02
CA ARG A 71 -14.74 -5.81 -41.64
C ARG A 71 -15.86 -6.69 -41.11
N GLN A 72 -16.09 -6.74 -39.80
CA GLN A 72 -17.18 -7.49 -39.19
C GLN A 72 -18.55 -7.06 -39.73
N LEU A 73 -18.80 -5.75 -39.90
CA LEU A 73 -20.04 -5.25 -40.52
C LEU A 73 -20.16 -5.61 -42.02
N ARG A 74 -19.06 -5.75 -42.76
CA ARG A 74 -19.09 -6.24 -44.15
C ARG A 74 -19.43 -7.72 -44.20
N ASP A 75 -18.76 -8.49 -43.36
CA ASP A 75 -18.91 -9.92 -43.22
C ASP A 75 -20.35 -10.32 -42.85
N GLU A 76 -20.96 -9.63 -41.88
CA GLU A 76 -22.36 -9.84 -41.50
C GLU A 76 -23.35 -9.53 -42.63
N ARG A 77 -23.05 -8.51 -43.45
CA ARG A 77 -23.89 -8.18 -44.62
C ARG A 77 -23.82 -9.27 -45.68
N LEU A 78 -22.63 -9.76 -45.98
CA LEU A 78 -22.42 -10.87 -46.93
C LEU A 78 -23.12 -12.16 -46.47
N LEU A 79 -23.06 -12.47 -45.17
CA LEU A 79 -23.74 -13.63 -44.59
C LEU A 79 -25.27 -13.54 -44.74
N LYS A 80 -25.86 -12.39 -44.40
CA LYS A 80 -27.32 -12.18 -44.53
C LYS A 80 -27.79 -12.26 -45.98
N GLU A 81 -27.02 -11.72 -46.91
CA GLU A 81 -27.36 -11.79 -48.33
C GLU A 81 -27.31 -13.23 -48.84
N ARG A 82 -26.29 -13.99 -48.41
CA ARG A 82 -26.18 -15.41 -48.75
C ARG A 82 -27.32 -16.24 -48.16
N GLU A 83 -27.77 -15.93 -46.95
CA GLU A 83 -28.93 -16.60 -46.35
C GLU A 83 -30.22 -16.32 -47.15
N ARG A 84 -30.43 -15.07 -47.59
CA ARG A 84 -31.57 -14.72 -48.45
C ARG A 84 -31.54 -15.48 -49.78
N LEU A 85 -30.40 -15.51 -50.46
CA LEU A 85 -30.28 -16.20 -51.75
C LEU A 85 -30.37 -17.72 -51.63
N LYS A 86 -29.94 -18.29 -50.50
CA LYS A 86 -30.21 -19.71 -50.19
C LYS A 86 -31.70 -19.98 -50.02
N MET A 87 -32.47 -19.06 -49.43
CA MET A 87 -33.92 -19.18 -49.35
C MET A 87 -34.59 -19.02 -50.71
N ASP A 88 -34.06 -18.14 -51.57
CA ASP A 88 -34.58 -17.89 -52.92
C ASP A 88 -34.13 -18.96 -53.95
N GLY A 89 -33.23 -19.88 -53.57
CA GLY A 89 -32.79 -21.01 -54.41
C GLY A 89 -31.69 -20.69 -55.43
N GLU A 90 -31.14 -19.47 -55.42
CA GLU A 90 -30.07 -19.04 -56.33
C GLU A 90 -28.68 -19.12 -55.65
N ALA A 91 -28.05 -20.29 -55.69
CA ALA A 91 -26.80 -20.56 -54.96
C ALA A 91 -25.49 -20.16 -55.70
N ASN A 92 -25.49 -19.12 -56.54
CA ASN A 92 -24.37 -18.82 -57.45
C ASN A 92 -23.47 -17.62 -57.08
N LEU A 93 -23.49 -17.13 -55.84
CA LEU A 93 -22.44 -16.17 -55.41
C LEU A 93 -21.16 -16.92 -55.02
N GLN A 94 -20.23 -16.95 -55.98
CA GLN A 94 -18.85 -17.46 -55.87
C GLN A 94 -17.89 -16.44 -55.19
N GLU A 95 -18.39 -15.47 -54.43
CA GLU A 95 -17.49 -14.65 -53.61
C GLU A 95 -16.89 -15.56 -52.53
N GLU A 96 -15.62 -15.90 -52.71
CA GLU A 96 -14.83 -16.62 -51.72
C GLU A 96 -14.70 -15.72 -50.50
N ILE A 97 -15.61 -15.92 -49.54
CA ILE A 97 -15.48 -15.35 -48.20
C ILE A 97 -14.17 -15.92 -47.67
N GLY A 98 -13.15 -15.06 -47.54
CA GLY A 98 -11.92 -15.42 -46.86
C GLY A 98 -12.18 -15.79 -45.40
N ILE A 99 -11.16 -15.69 -44.55
CA ILE A 99 -11.38 -15.90 -43.12
C ILE A 99 -12.37 -14.86 -42.62
N LEU A 100 -13.43 -15.28 -41.94
CA LEU A 100 -14.44 -14.40 -41.37
C LEU A 100 -13.87 -13.67 -40.14
N ALA A 101 -14.17 -12.39 -39.95
CA ALA A 101 -13.69 -11.64 -38.77
C ALA A 101 -14.08 -12.32 -37.44
N SER A 102 -15.23 -12.97 -37.37
CA SER A 102 -15.67 -13.70 -36.18
C SER A 102 -14.81 -14.95 -35.89
N VAL A 103 -14.23 -15.59 -36.91
CA VAL A 103 -13.31 -16.73 -36.74
C VAL A 103 -11.99 -16.23 -36.17
N ASP A 104 -11.48 -15.10 -36.67
CA ASP A 104 -10.29 -14.44 -36.11
C ASP A 104 -10.52 -14.08 -34.63
N GLU A 105 -11.68 -13.49 -34.30
CA GLU A 105 -12.05 -13.14 -32.92
C GLU A 105 -12.11 -14.36 -32.00
N GLU A 106 -12.72 -15.46 -32.45
CA GLU A 106 -12.80 -16.70 -31.67
C GLU A 106 -11.40 -17.29 -31.41
N ASN A 107 -10.53 -17.27 -32.42
CA ASN A 107 -9.14 -17.72 -32.28
C ASN A 107 -8.38 -16.85 -31.26
N TRP A 108 -8.55 -15.53 -31.29
CA TRP A 108 -7.95 -14.64 -30.29
C TRP A 108 -8.51 -14.86 -28.89
N ARG A 109 -9.83 -15.11 -28.74
CA ARG A 109 -10.43 -15.45 -27.45
C ARG A 109 -9.86 -16.75 -26.89
N LYS A 110 -9.70 -17.79 -27.72
CA LYS A 110 -9.08 -19.07 -27.35
C LYS A 110 -7.63 -18.90 -26.90
N GLU A 111 -6.84 -18.13 -27.65
CA GLU A 111 -5.44 -17.86 -27.29
C GLU A 111 -5.33 -16.99 -26.02
N ALA A 112 -6.18 -15.99 -25.87
CA ALA A 112 -6.25 -15.19 -24.64
C ALA A 112 -6.61 -16.04 -23.42
N ASP A 113 -7.55 -16.98 -23.54
CA ASP A 113 -7.90 -17.91 -22.47
C ASP A 113 -6.77 -18.89 -22.15
N ARG A 114 -6.04 -19.35 -23.17
CA ARG A 114 -4.83 -20.16 -22.98
C ARG A 114 -3.79 -19.39 -22.19
N ILE A 115 -3.46 -18.16 -22.60
CA ILE A 115 -2.46 -17.30 -21.93
C ILE A 115 -2.92 -16.98 -20.49
N ARG A 116 -4.20 -16.67 -20.29
CA ARG A 116 -4.76 -16.42 -18.94
C ARG A 116 -4.57 -17.62 -18.03
N LYS A 117 -4.80 -18.85 -18.53
CA LYS A 117 -4.61 -20.09 -17.76
C LYS A 117 -3.14 -20.40 -17.50
N GLU A 118 -2.28 -20.24 -18.51
CA GLU A 118 -0.84 -20.54 -18.42
C GLU A 118 -0.11 -19.59 -17.46
N LEU A 119 -0.35 -18.28 -17.59
CA LEU A 119 0.31 -17.27 -16.77
C LEU A 119 -0.47 -16.95 -15.48
N ALA A 120 -1.67 -17.51 -15.30
CA ALA A 120 -2.58 -17.23 -14.17
C ALA A 120 -2.80 -15.71 -13.97
N ILE A 121 -3.04 -14.99 -15.08
CA ILE A 121 -3.16 -13.53 -15.07
C ILE A 121 -4.41 -13.13 -14.27
N GLY A 122 -4.21 -12.34 -13.22
CA GLY A 122 -5.28 -11.87 -12.33
C GLY A 122 -5.47 -12.71 -11.07
N ASP A 123 -4.85 -13.90 -10.97
CA ASP A 123 -4.91 -14.73 -9.77
C ASP A 123 -3.98 -14.20 -8.67
N LEU A 124 -4.48 -13.23 -7.90
CA LEU A 124 -3.79 -12.70 -6.73
C LEU A 124 -3.76 -13.67 -5.53
N THR A 125 -4.42 -14.82 -5.65
CA THR A 125 -4.50 -15.84 -4.60
C THR A 125 -3.14 -16.40 -4.21
N LYS A 126 -2.23 -16.56 -5.18
CA LYS A 126 -0.85 -17.02 -4.94
C LYS A 126 -0.11 -16.05 -4.02
N PHE A 127 -0.26 -14.74 -4.26
CA PHE A 127 0.38 -13.67 -3.50
C PHE A 127 -0.31 -13.38 -2.17
N SER A 128 -1.60 -13.66 -2.03
CA SER A 128 -2.31 -13.49 -0.75
C SER A 128 -1.92 -14.55 0.29
N LYS A 129 -1.51 -15.75 -0.15
CA LYS A 129 -1.11 -16.87 0.72
C LYS A 129 0.40 -16.96 0.95
N ALA A 130 1.17 -16.03 0.39
CA ALA A 130 2.61 -16.02 0.54
C ALA A 130 3.01 -15.79 2.01
N ASP A 131 4.19 -16.28 2.36
CA ASP A 131 4.73 -16.19 3.72
C ASP A 131 4.80 -14.72 4.21
N ASP A 132 4.65 -14.53 5.53
CA ASP A 132 4.64 -13.21 6.18
C ASP A 132 5.98 -12.47 6.00
N ARG A 133 7.05 -13.20 5.69
CA ARG A 133 8.39 -12.65 5.42
C ARG A 133 8.63 -12.36 3.94
N SER A 134 7.80 -12.90 3.05
CA SER A 134 7.96 -12.74 1.61
C SER A 134 7.63 -11.31 1.18
N LEU A 135 8.44 -10.77 0.27
CA LEU A 135 8.17 -9.47 -0.34
C LEU A 135 7.00 -9.53 -1.33
N GLU A 136 6.67 -10.73 -1.82
CA GLU A 136 5.64 -11.02 -2.80
C GLU A 136 4.24 -11.14 -2.18
N LYS A 137 4.13 -11.12 -0.85
CA LYS A 137 2.84 -11.07 -0.17
C LYS A 137 2.04 -9.84 -0.60
N LYS A 138 0.77 -9.98 -0.99
CA LYS A 138 -0.15 -8.85 -1.31
C LYS A 138 0.52 -7.75 -2.16
N ILE A 139 0.89 -8.09 -3.39
CA ILE A 139 1.62 -7.18 -4.30
C ILE A 139 0.85 -5.88 -4.64
N ASP A 140 -0.47 -5.87 -4.47
CA ASP A 140 -1.39 -4.75 -4.67
C ASP A 140 -1.44 -3.77 -3.50
N GLU A 141 -0.96 -4.18 -2.31
CA GLU A 141 -1.02 -3.36 -1.11
C GLU A 141 0.35 -2.78 -0.72
N PHE A 142 0.25 -1.66 0.00
CA PHE A 142 1.37 -1.06 0.71
C PHE A 142 1.66 -1.84 1.99
N LEU A 143 2.91 -2.29 2.14
CA LEU A 143 3.34 -3.06 3.31
C LEU A 143 4.38 -2.31 4.13
N VAL A 144 4.36 -2.56 5.43
CA VAL A 144 5.32 -2.02 6.40
C VAL A 144 6.01 -3.16 7.12
N LEU A 145 7.32 -3.04 7.31
CA LEU A 145 8.08 -4.00 8.10
C LEU A 145 7.89 -3.74 9.60
N ILE A 146 7.51 -4.78 10.33
CA ILE A 146 7.56 -4.81 11.80
C ILE A 146 8.48 -5.92 12.28
N VAL A 147 9.11 -5.69 13.42
CA VAL A 147 10.16 -6.55 13.98
C VAL A 147 9.93 -6.81 15.46
N CYS A 148 10.45 -7.94 15.93
CA CYS A 148 10.72 -8.24 17.33
C CYS A 148 12.23 -8.10 17.55
N GLN A 149 12.65 -7.14 18.36
CA GLN A 149 14.05 -6.87 18.69
C GLN A 149 14.44 -7.43 20.05
N LYS A 150 15.69 -7.88 20.16
CA LYS A 150 16.29 -8.39 21.41
C LYS A 150 16.89 -7.26 22.26
N PHE A 151 17.24 -6.12 21.65
CA PHE A 151 17.91 -4.97 22.29
C PHE A 151 19.19 -5.39 23.04
N GLY A 152 20.02 -6.24 22.43
CA GLY A 152 21.25 -6.78 23.04
C GLY A 152 21.05 -7.60 24.33
N ARG A 153 19.81 -7.97 24.68
CA ARG A 153 19.53 -8.79 25.88
C ARG A 153 19.80 -10.27 25.59
N LYS A 154 20.63 -10.90 26.42
CA LYS A 154 20.94 -12.34 26.33
C LYS A 154 19.94 -13.23 27.06
N ASP A 155 19.00 -12.64 27.81
CA ASP A 155 18.01 -13.35 28.64
C ASP A 155 16.88 -14.00 27.82
N GLY A 156 17.00 -14.11 26.49
CA GLY A 156 15.94 -14.59 25.60
C GLY A 156 14.74 -13.63 25.45
N TYR A 157 14.91 -12.36 25.82
CA TYR A 157 13.85 -11.36 25.70
C TYR A 157 13.52 -11.05 24.23
N HIS A 158 12.23 -11.04 23.90
CA HIS A 158 11.71 -10.54 22.64
C HIS A 158 10.80 -9.36 22.91
N SER A 159 11.04 -8.25 22.23
CA SER A 159 10.15 -7.11 22.30
C SER A 159 8.79 -7.41 21.65
N PRO A 160 7.72 -6.71 22.05
CA PRO A 160 6.48 -6.74 21.28
C PRO A 160 6.72 -6.24 19.85
N TRP A 161 5.85 -6.62 18.91
CA TRP A 161 5.91 -6.16 17.53
C TRP A 161 5.91 -4.63 17.44
N HIS A 162 6.98 -4.05 16.91
CA HIS A 162 7.12 -2.61 16.67
C HIS A 162 7.91 -2.33 15.40
N LEU A 163 8.00 -1.07 15.00
CA LEU A 163 8.89 -0.64 13.92
C LEU A 163 10.36 -0.79 14.31
N PRO A 164 11.27 -1.12 13.38
CA PRO A 164 12.71 -1.12 13.62
C PRO A 164 13.15 0.16 14.33
N GLN A 165 13.89 0.03 15.43
CA GLN A 165 14.35 1.18 16.20
C GLN A 165 15.75 0.97 16.75
N LEU A 166 16.46 2.09 16.97
CA LEU A 166 17.82 2.11 17.48
C LEU A 166 18.05 3.35 18.35
N ARG A 167 18.88 3.21 19.38
CA ARG A 167 19.23 4.31 20.29
C ARG A 167 20.13 5.32 19.58
N ASN A 168 19.83 6.59 19.72
CA ASN A 168 20.65 7.69 19.20
C ASN A 168 21.92 7.86 20.04
N LEU A 169 23.07 7.94 19.37
CA LEU A 169 24.35 8.29 19.99
C LEU A 169 24.49 9.81 20.11
N PRO A 170 25.23 10.34 21.10
CA PRO A 170 25.32 11.79 21.33
C PRO A 170 26.05 12.56 20.22
N ASN A 171 26.82 11.87 19.37
CA ASN A 171 27.63 12.44 18.29
C ASN A 171 26.98 12.33 16.91
N GLU A 172 25.76 11.82 16.81
CA GLU A 172 25.06 11.63 15.54
C GLU A 172 23.73 12.39 15.52
N SER A 173 23.31 12.78 14.32
CA SER A 173 21.96 13.28 14.07
C SER A 173 20.96 12.13 14.01
N LEU A 174 19.68 12.42 14.29
CA LEU A 174 18.60 11.44 14.17
C LEU A 174 18.52 10.78 12.79
N LYS A 175 18.84 11.52 11.73
CA LYS A 175 18.92 10.98 10.38
C LYS A 175 20.05 9.95 10.27
N GLN A 176 21.24 10.27 10.77
CA GLN A 176 22.36 9.32 10.80
C GLN A 176 22.02 8.08 11.65
N THR A 177 21.34 8.23 12.79
CA THR A 177 20.83 7.10 13.56
C THR A 177 19.85 6.24 12.77
N SER A 178 18.96 6.86 11.98
CA SER A 178 18.01 6.14 11.14
C SER A 178 18.70 5.35 10.03
N GLU A 179 19.76 5.90 9.42
CA GLU A 179 20.59 5.20 8.44
C GLU A 179 21.39 4.06 9.09
N ARG A 180 21.95 4.31 10.28
CA ARG A 180 22.65 3.30 11.08
C ARG A 180 21.71 2.17 11.52
N CYS A 181 20.47 2.50 11.88
CA CYS A 181 19.41 1.55 12.20
C CYS A 181 19.20 0.56 11.05
N LEU A 182 19.13 1.04 9.82
CA LEU A 182 19.01 0.13 8.68
C LEU A 182 20.26 -0.73 8.47
N LYS A 183 21.47 -0.17 8.64
CA LYS A 183 22.73 -0.89 8.45
C LYS A 183 23.01 -1.96 9.52
N GLU A 184 22.67 -1.69 10.77
CA GLU A 184 22.90 -2.63 11.89
C GLU A 184 21.87 -3.77 11.91
N LEU A 185 20.61 -3.45 11.56
CA LEU A 185 19.51 -4.41 11.62
C LEU A 185 19.41 -5.28 10.36
N PHE A 186 19.87 -4.78 9.21
CA PHE A 186 19.76 -5.47 7.93
C PHE A 186 21.14 -5.58 7.25
N SER A 187 21.55 -6.79 6.89
CA SER A 187 22.88 -7.06 6.31
C SER A 187 23.02 -6.58 4.87
N VAL A 188 21.90 -6.36 4.18
CA VAL A 188 21.90 -5.79 2.83
C VAL A 188 22.26 -4.32 2.93
N GLU A 189 23.19 -3.84 2.10
CA GLU A 189 23.42 -2.41 1.90
C GLU A 189 22.16 -1.74 1.36
N MET A 190 21.27 -1.41 2.29
CA MET A 190 20.20 -0.45 2.13
C MET A 190 20.89 0.90 2.10
N CYS A 191 21.41 1.31 0.94
CA CYS A 191 21.67 2.73 0.72
C CYS A 191 20.38 3.43 1.12
N GLY A 192 20.43 4.32 2.12
CA GLY A 192 19.30 5.09 2.64
C GLY A 192 18.62 6.01 1.63
N LYS A 193 18.72 5.70 0.31
CA LYS A 193 17.97 6.25 -0.80
C LYS A 193 16.47 6.10 -0.47
N GLY A 194 15.89 7.16 0.07
CA GLY A 194 14.47 7.23 0.42
C GLY A 194 14.17 7.48 1.90
N ILE A 195 15.18 7.59 2.78
CA ILE A 195 14.94 8.08 4.14
C ILE A 195 14.61 9.58 4.10
N SER A 196 13.53 9.98 4.77
CA SER A 196 13.18 11.40 4.93
C SER A 196 14.22 12.14 5.79
N ASN A 197 14.54 13.39 5.44
CA ASN A 197 15.48 14.20 6.25
C ASN A 197 14.93 14.56 7.64
N ALA A 198 13.61 14.52 7.81
CA ALA A 198 12.94 14.84 9.06
C ALA A 198 12.09 13.65 9.52
N PRO A 199 11.93 13.46 10.85
CA PRO A 199 10.97 12.53 11.37
C PRO A 199 9.55 13.02 11.06
N PHE A 200 8.63 12.10 10.77
CA PHE A 200 7.23 12.44 10.49
C PHE A 200 6.36 12.42 11.74
N SER A 201 6.84 11.80 12.82
CA SER A 201 6.12 11.66 14.08
C SER A 201 7.07 11.36 15.23
N VAL A 202 6.60 11.58 16.45
CA VAL A 202 7.32 11.30 17.70
C VAL A 202 6.38 10.60 18.69
N TYR A 203 6.93 9.68 19.46
CA TYR A 203 6.23 8.98 20.54
C TYR A 203 7.05 9.01 21.82
N PHE A 204 6.41 9.40 22.92
CA PHE A 204 7.02 9.42 24.24
C PHE A 204 6.56 8.19 25.04
N TYR A 205 7.52 7.37 25.46
CA TYR A 205 7.31 6.20 26.29
C TYR A 205 7.88 6.42 27.68
N ASN A 206 7.04 6.43 28.71
CA ASN A 206 7.50 6.50 30.09
C ASN A 206 7.96 5.11 30.56
N TYR A 207 9.17 5.00 31.08
CA TYR A 207 9.66 3.73 31.60
C TYR A 207 8.96 3.36 32.91
N PRO A 208 8.44 2.12 33.05
CA PRO A 208 8.00 1.60 34.34
C PRO A 208 9.14 1.61 35.37
N ALA A 209 8.82 1.75 36.66
CA ALA A 209 9.83 1.85 37.72
C ALA A 209 10.82 0.66 37.74
N GLN A 210 10.31 -0.56 37.54
CA GLN A 210 11.13 -1.78 37.43
C GLN A 210 12.14 -1.72 36.28
N LEU A 211 11.73 -1.14 35.15
CA LEU A 211 12.60 -1.01 33.98
C LEU A 211 13.67 0.08 34.20
N ARG A 212 13.33 1.20 34.84
CA ARG A 212 14.30 2.26 35.18
C ARG A 212 15.41 1.73 36.09
N GLN A 213 15.04 0.95 37.11
CA GLN A 213 16.00 0.33 38.02
C GLN A 213 16.92 -0.65 37.28
N ARG A 214 16.37 -1.48 36.39
CA ARG A 214 17.15 -2.44 35.60
C ARG A 214 18.11 -1.77 34.61
N LEU A 215 17.63 -0.74 33.91
CA LEU A 215 18.46 0.01 32.95
C LEU A 215 19.49 0.92 33.63
N LYS A 216 19.45 1.07 34.96
CA LYS A 216 20.31 1.99 35.74
C LYS A 216 20.39 3.39 35.12
N THR A 217 19.30 3.86 34.52
CA THR A 217 19.26 5.12 33.78
C THR A 217 18.54 6.19 34.61
N SER A 218 19.05 7.42 34.61
CA SER A 218 18.37 8.59 35.21
C SER A 218 17.19 9.10 34.36
N SER A 219 17.02 8.54 33.17
CA SER A 219 16.00 8.95 32.20
C SER A 219 14.59 8.57 32.64
N ARG A 220 13.65 9.49 32.44
CA ARG A 220 12.22 9.27 32.73
C ARG A 220 11.59 8.26 31.77
N GLY A 221 12.08 8.24 30.53
CA GLY A 221 11.51 7.48 29.44
C GLY A 221 12.30 7.60 28.15
N ALA A 222 11.72 7.09 27.07
CA ALA A 222 12.24 7.16 25.72
C ALA A 222 11.41 8.11 24.85
N ALA A 223 12.09 8.92 24.03
CA ALA A 223 11.50 9.67 22.93
C ALA A 223 11.87 8.99 21.61
N ILE A 224 10.88 8.43 20.93
CA ILE A 224 11.04 7.65 19.70
C ILE A 224 10.63 8.52 18.51
N PHE A 225 11.58 8.84 17.64
CA PHE A 225 11.36 9.62 16.42
C PHE A 225 11.20 8.70 15.22
N PHE A 226 10.10 8.81 14.48
CA PHE A 226 9.81 7.93 13.36
C PHE A 226 10.19 8.56 12.03
N PHE A 227 10.91 7.80 11.22
CA PHE A 227 11.31 8.13 9.85
C PHE A 227 10.64 7.19 8.86
N LYS A 228 10.41 7.67 7.63
CA LYS A 228 9.93 6.82 6.52
C LYS A 228 11.11 6.44 5.64
N ALA A 229 11.15 5.19 5.19
CA ALA A 229 12.11 4.68 4.23
C ALA A 229 11.41 3.78 3.22
N PHE A 230 11.76 3.88 1.94
CA PHE A 230 11.18 3.03 0.89
C PHE A 230 12.10 1.86 0.54
N TYR A 231 11.53 0.67 0.53
CA TYR A 231 12.16 -0.56 0.07
C TYR A 231 11.76 -0.83 -1.37
N MET A 232 12.62 -0.42 -2.31
CA MET A 232 12.40 -0.60 -3.75
C MET A 232 13.13 -1.82 -4.33
N LYS A 233 14.06 -2.42 -3.58
CA LYS A 233 14.76 -3.63 -4.02
C LYS A 233 13.78 -4.82 -4.01
N ARG A 234 13.94 -5.77 -4.93
CA ARG A 234 13.12 -7.00 -5.00
C ARG A 234 13.86 -8.24 -4.47
N VAL A 235 14.76 -8.02 -3.51
CA VAL A 235 15.57 -9.08 -2.90
C VAL A 235 14.96 -9.42 -1.53
N PRO A 236 15.01 -10.67 -1.06
CA PRO A 236 14.65 -10.98 0.32
C PRO A 236 15.47 -10.17 1.32
N LEU A 237 14.85 -9.77 2.43
CA LEU A 237 15.55 -9.08 3.51
C LEU A 237 16.41 -10.08 4.30
N ILE A 238 17.70 -9.79 4.40
CA ILE A 238 18.61 -10.49 5.31
C ILE A 238 18.68 -9.68 6.59
N VAL A 239 18.11 -10.22 7.67
CA VAL A 239 18.11 -9.59 9.00
C VAL A 239 19.30 -10.06 9.81
N ASN A 240 19.82 -9.17 10.65
CA ASN A 240 20.81 -9.55 11.65
C ASN A 240 20.13 -10.31 12.80
N GLY A 241 20.39 -11.62 12.89
CA GLY A 241 19.79 -12.50 13.91
C GLY A 241 20.23 -12.21 15.35
N ASP A 242 21.30 -11.43 15.54
CA ASP A 242 21.77 -11.03 16.87
C ASP A 242 20.87 -9.97 17.50
N GLU A 243 20.32 -9.07 16.68
CA GLU A 243 19.46 -7.96 17.13
C GLU A 243 17.97 -8.20 16.88
N ILE A 244 17.62 -8.86 15.77
CA ILE A 244 16.25 -9.17 15.38
C ILE A 244 15.94 -10.63 15.70
N ALA A 245 14.91 -10.87 16.49
CA ALA A 245 14.38 -12.20 16.75
C ALA A 245 13.44 -12.69 15.64
N ASP A 246 12.57 -11.81 15.15
CA ASP A 246 11.63 -12.11 14.07
C ASP A 246 11.21 -10.83 13.34
N TYR A 247 10.75 -10.98 12.09
CA TYR A 247 10.24 -9.89 11.27
C TYR A 247 9.07 -10.36 10.40
N LYS A 248 8.18 -9.42 10.07
CA LYS A 248 7.10 -9.65 9.12
C LYS A 248 6.71 -8.40 8.37
N TRP A 249 6.21 -8.59 7.16
CA TRP A 249 5.57 -7.55 6.36
C TRP A 249 4.07 -7.54 6.63
N VAL A 250 3.55 -6.37 7.01
CA VAL A 250 2.15 -6.19 7.36
C VAL A 250 1.47 -5.11 6.53
N SER A 251 0.24 -5.40 6.14
CA SER A 251 -0.70 -4.42 5.59
C SER A 251 -1.20 -3.44 6.67
N ALA A 252 -1.83 -2.35 6.26
CA ALA A 252 -2.42 -1.37 7.17
C ALA A 252 -3.42 -2.00 8.17
N LYS A 253 -4.20 -2.99 7.73
CA LYS A 253 -5.17 -3.70 8.58
C LYS A 253 -4.48 -4.62 9.58
N GLU A 254 -3.49 -5.39 9.12
CA GLU A 254 -2.72 -6.31 9.96
C GLU A 254 -1.83 -5.58 10.97
N PHE A 255 -1.39 -4.36 10.64
CA PHE A 255 -0.55 -3.54 11.52
C PHE A 255 -1.24 -3.28 12.87
N GLY A 256 -2.48 -2.78 12.85
CA GLY A 256 -3.24 -2.51 14.07
C GLY A 256 -3.55 -3.76 14.91
N ALA A 257 -3.72 -4.92 14.26
CA ALA A 257 -3.98 -6.19 14.93
C ALA A 257 -2.69 -6.83 15.51
N SER A 258 -1.57 -6.70 14.80
CA SER A 258 -0.27 -7.27 15.19
C SER A 258 0.39 -6.48 16.30
N VAL A 259 0.31 -5.16 16.22
CA VAL A 259 0.98 -4.24 17.13
C VAL A 259 0.09 -4.03 18.36
N ARG A 260 0.28 -4.88 19.37
CA ARG A 260 -0.39 -4.78 20.68
C ARG A 260 0.22 -3.67 21.55
N HIS A 261 0.28 -2.45 21.02
CA HIS A 261 0.77 -1.28 21.75
C HIS A 261 -0.38 -0.38 22.22
N THR A 262 -0.04 0.55 23.11
CA THR A 262 -0.91 1.62 23.59
C THR A 262 -1.51 2.42 22.42
N ILE A 263 -2.75 2.86 22.57
CA ILE A 263 -3.46 3.72 21.60
C ILE A 263 -2.62 4.95 21.19
N SER A 264 -1.79 5.47 22.09
CA SER A 264 -0.86 6.58 21.81
C SER A 264 0.21 6.25 20.78
N TYR A 265 0.74 5.02 20.77
CA TYR A 265 1.71 4.57 19.76
C TYR A 265 1.04 4.46 18.39
N LEU A 266 -0.14 3.84 18.32
CA LEU A 266 -0.91 3.74 17.08
C LEU A 266 -1.31 5.12 16.55
N ARG A 267 -1.65 6.06 17.44
CA ARG A 267 -1.93 7.46 17.06
C ARG A 267 -0.71 8.14 16.46
N ALA A 268 0.48 7.94 17.03
CA ALA A 268 1.73 8.48 16.48
C ALA A 268 2.01 7.95 15.07
N LEU A 269 1.60 6.72 14.76
CA LEU A 269 1.80 6.08 13.46
C LEU A 269 0.61 6.19 12.51
N SER A 270 -0.45 6.91 12.88
CA SER A 270 -1.64 7.09 12.04
C SER A 270 -1.33 7.73 10.67
N THR A 271 -0.29 8.55 10.59
CA THR A 271 0.18 9.21 9.35
C THR A 271 1.04 8.33 8.46
N LEU A 272 1.32 7.08 8.88
CA LEU A 272 2.09 6.12 8.09
C LEU A 272 1.28 5.57 6.91
N PHE A 273 -0.02 5.31 7.14
CA PHE A 273 -0.92 4.77 6.13
C PHE A 273 -1.78 5.87 5.51
N PRO A 274 -1.91 5.94 4.17
CA PRO A 274 -2.86 6.82 3.52
C PRO A 274 -4.29 6.61 4.04
N SER A 275 -5.03 7.70 4.26
CA SER A 275 -6.41 7.64 4.78
C SER A 275 -7.35 6.85 3.87
N SER A 276 -7.05 6.76 2.56
CA SER A 276 -7.78 5.93 1.59
C SER A 276 -7.78 4.44 1.97
N LEU A 277 -6.70 3.93 2.56
CA LEU A 277 -6.59 2.52 2.96
C LEU A 277 -7.39 2.20 4.22
N LEU A 278 -7.51 3.16 5.15
CA LEU A 278 -8.31 3.01 6.38
C LEU A 278 -9.81 3.12 6.09
N ARG A 279 -10.21 3.85 5.05
CA ARG A 279 -11.61 4.15 4.72
C ARG A 279 -12.35 3.00 4.02
N LYS A 280 -11.67 1.91 3.65
CA LYS A 280 -12.29 0.72 3.01
C LYS A 280 -13.55 0.23 3.76
N ASN A 281 -13.68 0.51 5.07
CA ASN A 281 -14.80 0.01 5.88
C ASN A 281 -15.92 1.04 6.16
N SER A 282 -15.69 2.36 6.06
CA SER A 282 -16.71 3.34 6.51
C SER A 282 -17.84 3.56 5.50
N PHE A 283 -17.63 3.28 4.21
CA PHE A 283 -18.70 3.38 3.21
C PHE A 283 -19.61 2.16 3.12
N GLU A 284 -19.21 1.01 3.67
CA GLU A 284 -20.11 -0.16 3.79
C GLU A 284 -21.10 -0.02 4.95
N CYS A 285 -20.85 0.87 5.92
CA CYS A 285 -21.77 1.11 7.02
C CYS A 285 -23.06 1.84 6.57
N GLY A 286 -23.00 2.64 5.49
CA GLY A 286 -24.17 3.37 4.96
C GLY A 286 -25.20 2.50 4.21
N LYS A 287 -24.80 1.33 3.71
CA LYS A 287 -25.71 0.46 2.94
C LYS A 287 -26.61 -0.42 3.82
N ARG A 288 -26.33 -0.57 5.11
CA ARG A 288 -27.23 -1.30 6.03
C ARG A 288 -28.45 -0.49 6.46
N THR A 289 -28.40 0.85 6.41
CA THR A 289 -29.54 1.71 6.77
C THR A 289 -30.55 1.89 5.64
N GLU A 290 -30.17 1.71 4.36
CA GLU A 290 -31.14 1.76 3.27
C GLU A 290 -32.01 0.48 3.19
N SER A 291 -31.43 -0.69 3.46
CA SER A 291 -32.21 -1.94 3.54
C SER A 291 -33.21 -1.98 4.70
N GLN A 292 -33.03 -1.17 5.75
CA GLN A 292 -34.01 -1.04 6.83
C GLN A 292 -35.15 -0.08 6.48
N LYS A 293 -34.92 0.95 5.65
CA LYS A 293 -35.99 1.82 5.14
C LYS A 293 -36.90 1.10 4.14
N THR A 294 -36.37 0.16 3.36
CA THR A 294 -37.20 -0.61 2.41
C THR A 294 -38.11 -1.61 3.13
N ARG A 295 -37.69 -2.18 4.28
CA ARG A 295 -38.52 -3.10 5.07
C ARG A 295 -39.70 -2.44 5.78
N LEU A 296 -39.61 -1.14 6.12
CA LEU A 296 -40.73 -0.42 6.73
C LEU A 296 -41.84 -0.06 5.74
N LYS A 297 -41.52 0.11 4.45
CA LYS A 297 -42.53 0.40 3.42
C LYS A 297 -43.36 -0.82 3.02
N THR A 298 -42.82 -2.03 3.15
CA THR A 298 -43.56 -3.26 2.80
C THR A 298 -44.58 -3.65 3.87
N ASN A 299 -44.30 -3.37 5.16
CA ASN A 299 -45.22 -3.75 6.24
C ASN A 299 -46.48 -2.86 6.34
N ILE A 300 -46.45 -1.63 5.83
CA ILE A 300 -47.64 -0.75 5.86
C ILE A 300 -48.66 -1.18 4.78
N LYS A 301 -48.22 -1.85 3.70
CA LYS A 301 -49.11 -2.23 2.59
C LYS A 301 -49.90 -3.52 2.79
N MET A 302 -49.68 -4.28 3.87
CA MET A 302 -50.44 -5.51 4.16
C MET A 302 -51.49 -5.39 5.28
N GLN A 303 -51.66 -4.22 5.90
CA GLN A 303 -52.71 -4.01 6.91
C GLN A 303 -53.84 -3.07 6.46
N SER A 304 -53.96 -2.80 5.16
CA SER A 304 -55.16 -2.18 4.57
C SER A 304 -55.73 -3.10 3.50
N SER A 305 -56.36 -4.17 3.94
CA SER A 305 -57.30 -5.00 3.18
C SER A 305 -58.35 -5.53 4.14
#